data_AF-A0A5J4PT00-F1
#
_entry.id   AF-A0A5J4PT00-F1
#
_cell.length_a   1.000
_cell.length_b   1.000
_cell.length_c   1.000
_cell.angle_alpha   90.00
_cell.angle_beta   90.00
_cell.angle_gamma   90.00
#
_symmetry.space_group_name_H-M   'P 1'
#
loop_
_entity.id
_entity.type
_entity.pdbx_description
1 polymer ?
#
loop_
_entity_poly.entity_id
_entity_poly.type
_entity_poly.pdbx_seq_one_letter_code
_entity_poly.pdbx_strand_id
1 'polypeptide(L)'
;MRTICFYFEIHKIIHLKRYRFFDIGTDHYYYDDYLNESTITETAKNSYIPALTALLEMVKKSDGEFKVAFSISGVALEQLEIYAP
;
A
#
# COMPACT_ATOMS: atom_id res chain seq x y z
N MET A 1 26.20 2.77 21.96
CA MET A 1 25.86 1.90 20.82
C MET A 1 25.21 2.74 19.74
N ARG A 2 25.47 2.47 18.46
CA ARG A 2 24.76 3.11 17.36
C ARG A 2 23.58 2.21 17.00
N THR A 3 22.37 2.76 16.99
CA THR A 3 21.15 2.05 16.64
C THR A 3 20.79 2.40 15.20
N ILE A 4 20.41 1.40 14.42
CA ILE A 4 19.90 1.58 13.05
C ILE A 4 18.40 1.26 13.09
N CYS A 5 17.59 2.12 12.49
CA CYS A 5 16.16 1.89 12.33
C CYS A 5 15.81 1.94 10.85
N PHE A 6 15.23 0.87 10.32
CA PHE A 6 14.65 0.90 8.98
C PHE A 6 13.27 1.55 9.05
N TYR A 7 13.08 2.58 8.26
CA TYR A 7 11.82 3.30 8.14
C TYR A 7 11.25 3.10 6.74
N PHE A 8 10.00 2.69 6.67
CA PHE A 8 9.28 2.44 5.42
C PHE A 8 8.06 3.36 5.34
N GLU A 9 7.97 4.11 4.24
CA GLU A 9 6.80 4.94 3.94
C GLU A 9 5.98 4.28 2.83
N ILE A 10 4.71 4.05 3.10
CA ILE A 10 3.76 3.44 2.17
C ILE A 10 2.68 4.46 1.85
N HIS A 11 2.70 4.93 0.62
CA HIS A 11 1.67 5.78 0.05
C HIS A 11 1.19 5.20 -1.27
N LYS A 12 -0.13 5.15 -1.44
CA LYS A 12 -0.78 4.66 -2.65
C LYS A 12 -1.92 5.60 -3.00
N ILE A 13 -1.85 6.19 -4.20
CA ILE A 13 -2.89 7.08 -4.71
C ILE A 13 -4.10 6.30 -5.18
N ILE A 14 -5.27 6.96 -5.22
CA ILE A 14 -6.43 6.45 -5.96
C ILE A 14 -6.28 6.90 -7.41
N HIS A 15 -6.24 5.94 -8.32
CA HIS A 15 -6.27 6.17 -9.75
C HIS A 15 -7.67 6.63 -10.17
N LEU A 16 -7.71 7.77 -10.84
CA LEU A 16 -8.90 8.28 -11.49
C LEU A 16 -8.90 7.85 -12.95
N LYS A 17 -10.08 7.57 -13.48
CA LYS A 17 -10.23 7.29 -14.90
C LYS A 17 -9.94 8.55 -15.71
N ARG A 18 -9.65 8.37 -16.99
CA ARG A 18 -9.53 9.50 -17.92
C ARG A 18 -10.89 10.19 -18.05
N TYR A 19 -11.03 11.35 -17.43
CA TYR A 19 -12.24 12.17 -17.45
C TYR A 19 -12.07 13.35 -18.42
N ARG A 20 -12.93 13.45 -19.44
CA ARG A 20 -12.87 14.46 -20.50
C ARG A 20 -13.98 15.49 -20.33
N PHE A 21 -13.84 16.62 -21.00
CA PHE A 21 -14.84 17.69 -21.01
C PHE A 21 -16.25 17.20 -21.40
N PHE A 22 -16.34 16.23 -22.33
CA PHE A 22 -17.62 15.66 -22.76
C PHE A 22 -18.30 14.78 -21.71
N ASP A 23 -17.56 14.34 -20.69
CA ASP A 23 -18.07 13.48 -19.62
C ASP A 23 -18.75 14.32 -18.51
N ILE A 24 -18.56 15.66 -18.54
CA ILE A 24 -19.14 16.59 -17.56
C ILE A 24 -20.66 16.59 -17.65
N GLY A 25 -21.33 16.30 -16.53
CA GLY A 25 -22.79 16.31 -16.40
C GLY A 25 -23.49 15.06 -16.94
N THR A 26 -22.74 14.09 -17.47
CA THR A 26 -23.26 12.81 -17.98
C THR A 26 -22.71 11.62 -17.19
N ASP A 27 -21.43 11.69 -16.80
CA ASP A 27 -20.75 10.62 -16.07
C ASP A 27 -20.23 11.15 -14.74
N HIS A 28 -20.72 10.58 -13.65
CA HIS A 28 -20.35 10.96 -12.28
C HIS A 28 -19.40 9.96 -11.62
N TYR A 29 -18.95 8.95 -12.36
CA TYR A 29 -17.98 7.98 -11.87
C TYR A 29 -16.57 8.46 -12.18
N TYR A 30 -15.70 8.62 -11.18
CA TYR A 30 -14.37 9.21 -11.39
C TYR A 30 -13.22 8.21 -11.27
N TYR A 31 -13.47 7.03 -10.71
CA TYR A 31 -12.42 6.07 -10.35
C TYR A 31 -12.07 5.11 -11.49
N ASP A 32 -10.82 4.70 -11.52
CA ASP A 32 -10.36 3.58 -12.34
C ASP A 32 -10.20 2.33 -11.46
N ASP A 33 -11.31 1.62 -11.23
CA ASP A 33 -11.33 0.50 -10.29
C ASP A 33 -10.41 -0.63 -10.69
N TYR A 34 -10.34 -0.91 -11.99
CA TYR A 34 -9.48 -1.96 -12.50
C TYR A 34 -8.02 -1.64 -12.20
N LEU A 35 -7.59 -0.39 -12.43
CA LEU A 35 -6.22 0.01 -12.13
C LEU A 35 -5.95 0.08 -10.62
N ASN A 36 -6.91 0.54 -9.83
CA ASN A 36 -6.81 0.55 -8.37
C ASN A 36 -6.63 -0.88 -7.83
N GLU A 37 -7.55 -1.78 -8.14
CA GLU A 37 -7.53 -3.18 -7.70
C GLU A 37 -6.27 -3.90 -8.15
N SER A 38 -5.98 -3.88 -9.46
CA SER A 38 -4.86 -4.63 -10.02
C SER A 38 -3.52 -4.19 -9.42
N THR A 39 -3.30 -2.88 -9.30
CA THR A 39 -2.00 -2.37 -8.82
C THR A 39 -1.78 -2.63 -7.34
N ILE A 40 -2.82 -2.52 -6.49
CA ILE A 40 -2.68 -2.85 -5.06
C ILE A 40 -2.49 -4.35 -4.90
N THR A 41 -3.31 -5.17 -5.56
CA THR A 41 -3.26 -6.63 -5.45
C THR A 41 -1.88 -7.15 -5.85
N GLU A 42 -1.35 -6.65 -6.97
CA GLU A 42 -0.01 -7.01 -7.45
C GLU A 42 1.08 -6.54 -6.48
N THR A 43 1.00 -5.31 -5.99
CA THR A 43 1.98 -4.76 -5.04
C THR A 43 1.96 -5.52 -3.71
N ALA A 44 0.77 -5.84 -3.19
CA ALA A 44 0.63 -6.60 -1.96
C ALA A 44 1.25 -8.00 -2.11
N LYS A 45 0.92 -8.70 -3.19
CA LYS A 45 1.41 -10.06 -3.48
C LYS A 45 2.92 -10.11 -3.69
N ASN A 46 3.47 -9.18 -4.46
CA ASN A 46 4.86 -9.25 -4.91
C ASN A 46 5.84 -8.46 -4.03
N SER A 47 5.35 -7.50 -3.22
CA SER A 47 6.19 -6.63 -2.40
C SER A 47 5.84 -6.70 -0.92
N TYR A 48 4.63 -6.32 -0.51
CA TYR A 48 4.30 -6.14 0.90
C TYR A 48 4.29 -7.45 1.69
N ILE A 49 3.61 -8.49 1.17
CA ILE A 49 3.52 -9.80 1.85
C ILE A 49 4.91 -10.44 1.99
N PRO A 50 5.75 -10.53 0.95
CA PRO A 50 7.11 -11.05 1.08
C PRO A 50 7.96 -10.24 2.07
N ALA A 51 7.90 -8.90 2.00
CA ALA A 51 8.68 -8.04 2.88
C ALA A 51 8.25 -8.19 4.34
N LEU A 52 6.94 -8.14 4.63
CA LEU A 52 6.41 -8.30 5.98
C LEU A 52 6.70 -9.70 6.53
N THR A 53 6.67 -10.74 5.70
CA THR A 53 7.05 -12.11 6.10
C THR A 53 8.51 -12.17 6.55
N ALA A 54 9.43 -11.62 5.74
CA ALA A 54 10.85 -11.59 6.07
C ALA A 54 11.13 -10.75 7.32
N LEU A 55 10.52 -9.56 7.43
CA LEU A 55 10.67 -8.69 8.60
C LEU A 55 10.13 -9.36 9.87
N LEU A 56 8.98 -10.02 9.79
CA LEU A 56 8.40 -10.76 10.92
C LEU A 56 9.31 -11.90 11.38
N GLU A 57 9.93 -12.63 10.45
CA GLU A 57 10.93 -13.64 10.80
C GLU A 57 12.13 -13.03 11.52
N MET A 58 12.64 -11.90 11.07
CA MET A 58 13.78 -11.22 11.69
C MET A 58 13.43 -10.76 13.11
N VAL A 59 12.25 -10.15 13.31
CA VAL A 59 11.75 -9.76 14.64
C VAL A 59 11.72 -10.98 15.56
N LYS A 60 11.13 -12.11 15.12
CA LYS A 60 11.04 -13.35 15.90
C LYS A 60 12.41 -13.96 16.23
N LYS A 61 13.33 -14.01 15.25
CA LYS A 61 14.69 -14.57 15.43
C LYS A 61 15.56 -13.71 16.35
N SER A 62 15.25 -12.43 16.46
CA SER A 62 15.98 -11.47 17.30
C SER A 62 15.41 -11.31 18.72
N ASP A 63 14.38 -12.07 19.09
CA ASP A 63 13.64 -11.89 20.36
C ASP A 63 13.17 -10.44 20.57
N GLY A 64 12.78 -9.76 19.48
CA GLY A 64 12.28 -8.37 19.51
C GLY A 64 13.34 -7.27 19.54
N GLU A 65 14.62 -7.59 19.49
CA GLU A 65 15.70 -6.59 19.39
C GLU A 65 15.71 -5.89 18.02
N PHE A 66 15.38 -6.62 16.94
CA PHE A 66 15.21 -6.02 15.62
C PHE A 66 13.88 -5.27 15.55
N LYS A 67 13.94 -3.99 15.15
CA LYS A 67 12.79 -3.08 15.09
C LYS A 67 12.79 -2.32 13.77
N VAL A 68 11.59 -2.04 13.27
CA VAL A 68 11.34 -1.24 12.08
C VAL A 68 10.16 -0.30 12.33
N ALA A 69 10.10 0.79 11.57
CA ALA A 69 9.00 1.74 11.62
C ALA A 69 8.30 1.80 10.26
N PHE A 70 6.98 1.89 10.29
CA PHE A 70 6.13 2.10 9.12
C PHE A 70 5.36 3.40 9.26
N SER A 71 5.29 4.17 8.19
CA SER A 71 4.33 5.25 8.00
C SER A 71 3.45 4.90 6.83
N ILE A 72 2.15 4.80 7.04
CA ILE A 72 1.19 4.40 6.01
C ILE A 72 0.15 5.51 5.89
N SER A 73 -0.01 6.05 4.69
CA SER A 73 -1.03 7.06 4.45
C SER A 73 -2.44 6.45 4.59
N GLY A 74 -3.41 7.22 5.09
CA GLY A 74 -4.79 6.74 5.27
C GLY A 74 -5.40 6.18 3.98
N VAL A 75 -5.18 6.86 2.86
CA VAL A 75 -5.63 6.40 1.53
C VAL A 75 -5.04 5.06 1.11
N ALA A 76 -3.83 4.73 1.55
CA ALA A 76 -3.23 3.43 1.29
C ALA A 76 -3.83 2.34 2.18
N LEU A 77 -4.14 2.66 3.45
CA LEU A 77 -4.82 1.72 4.35
C LEU A 77 -6.21 1.37 3.83
N GLU A 78 -7.02 2.37 3.48
CA GLU A 78 -8.37 2.15 2.91
C GLU A 78 -8.32 1.28 1.65
N GLN A 79 -7.37 1.55 0.77
CA GLN A 79 -7.14 0.75 -0.44
C GLN A 79 -6.72 -0.70 -0.13
N LEU A 80 -5.86 -0.91 0.86
CA LEU A 80 -5.47 -2.26 1.28
C LEU A 80 -6.66 -3.02 1.88
N GLU A 81 -7.49 -2.37 2.71
CA GLU A 81 -8.69 -3.00 3.28
C GLU A 81 -9.69 -3.47 2.21
N ILE A 82 -9.80 -2.73 1.10
CA ILE A 82 -10.72 -3.06 0.01
C ILE A 82 -10.14 -4.18 -0.88
N TYR A 83 -8.88 -4.06 -1.28
CA TYR A 83 -8.31 -4.85 -2.38
C TYR A 83 -7.30 -5.92 -1.94
N ALA A 84 -6.78 -5.86 -0.71
CA ALA A 84 -5.83 -6.83 -0.16
C ALA A 84 -5.95 -6.97 1.38
N PRO A 85 -7.10 -7.44 1.90
CA PRO A 85 -7.35 -7.57 3.34
C PRO A 85 -6.56 -8.70 4.02
#